data_AF-A0A173XM68-F1
#
_entry.id   AF-A0A173XM68-F1
#
_cell.length_a   1.000
_cell.length_b   1.000
_cell.length_c   1.000
_cell.angle_alpha   90.00
_cell.angle_beta   90.00
_cell.angle_gamma   90.00
#
_symmetry.space_group_name_H-M   'P 1'
#
loop_
_entity.id
_entity.type
_entity.pdbx_description
1 polymer ?
#
loop_
_entity_poly.entity_id
_entity_poly.type
_entity_poly.pdbx_seq_one_letter_code
_entity_poly.pdbx_strand_id
1 'polypeptide(L)' 'MEQIFFDFKLNFNLFDPNTKKATSIYAVVYFKRKQYKINTGVKVYPSQWNKKGNWL' A
#
# COMPACT_ATOMS: atom_id res chain seq x y z
N MET A 1 18.30 1.88 24.89
CA MET A 1 17.55 2.39 23.73
C MET A 1 16.29 1.55 23.64
N GLU A 2 15.12 2.17 23.66
CA GLU A 2 13.84 1.43 23.68
C GLU A 2 13.39 1.17 22.24
N GLN A 3 13.22 -0.10 21.88
CA GLN A 3 12.71 -0.50 20.58
C GLN A 3 11.19 -0.67 20.68
N ILE A 4 10.46 0.04 19.82
CA ILE A 4 9.00 -0.02 19.76
C ILE A 4 8.63 -0.85 18.54
N PHE A 5 7.86 -1.91 18.75
CA PHE A 5 7.31 -2.75 17.69
C PHE A 5 5.86 -2.36 17.42
N PHE A 6 5.45 -2.48 16.16
CA PHE A 6 4.08 -2.22 15.75
C PHE A 6 3.61 -3.33 14.83
N ASP A 7 2.44 -3.88 15.13
CA ASP A 7 1.73 -4.79 14.24
C ASP A 7 0.67 -4.00 13.48
N PHE A 8 0.78 -3.98 12.15
CA PHE A 8 -0.16 -3.30 11.28
C PHE A 8 -0.84 -4.29 10.34
N LYS A 9 -2.17 -4.18 10.23
CA LYS A 9 -2.91 -4.74 9.10
C LYS A 9 -3.29 -3.60 8.17
N LEU A 10 -2.81 -3.68 6.93
CA LEU A 10 -3.10 -2.69 5.89
C LEU A 10 -4.09 -3.28 4.90
N ASN A 11 -5.25 -2.63 4.75
CA ASN A 11 -6.19 -2.91 3.68
C ASN A 11 -6.06 -1.78 2.67
N PHE A 12 -5.70 -2.10 1.43
CA PHE A 12 -5.46 -1.08 0.42
C PHE A 12 -6.63 -1.04 -0.58
N ASN A 13 -7.31 0.10 -0.67
CA ASN A 13 -8.20 0.40 -1.79
C ASN A 13 -7.39 1.13 -2.85
N LEU A 14 -6.69 0.37 -3.67
CA LEU A 14 -5.76 0.95 -4.64
C LEU A 14 -6.44 1.19 -5.97
N PHE A 15 -6.28 2.42 -6.44
CA PHE A 15 -6.74 2.86 -7.74
C PHE A 15 -5.90 2.20 -8.85
N ASP A 16 -6.54 1.64 -9.87
CA ASP A 16 -5.86 1.07 -11.04
C ASP A 16 -5.04 2.15 -11.77
N PRO A 17 -3.70 2.07 -11.78
CA PRO A 17 -2.86 3.06 -12.45
C PRO A 17 -2.85 2.88 -13.98
N ASN A 18 -3.74 2.06 -14.54
CA ASN A 18 -3.84 1.70 -15.96
C ASN A 18 -2.52 1.13 -16.50
N THR A 19 -1.88 0.29 -15.69
CA THR A 19 -0.62 -0.37 -16.03
C THR A 19 -0.84 -1.84 -16.35
N LYS A 20 -0.11 -2.35 -17.34
CA LYS A 20 -0.08 -3.78 -17.68
C LYS A 20 1.00 -4.55 -16.89
N LYS A 21 1.77 -3.87 -16.04
CA LYS A 21 2.88 -4.47 -15.27
C LYS A 21 2.51 -4.61 -13.81
N ALA A 22 3.07 -5.64 -13.15
CA ALA A 22 3.00 -5.75 -11.70
C ALA A 22 3.68 -4.54 -11.05
N THR A 23 3.02 -3.92 -10.07
CA THR A 23 3.51 -2.72 -9.39
C THR A 23 3.77 -3.02 -7.93
N SER A 24 4.97 -2.72 -7.45
CA SER A 24 5.29 -2.81 -6.02
C SER A 24 4.62 -1.67 -5.26
N ILE A 25 3.96 -1.99 -4.14
CA ILE A 25 3.26 -1.00 -3.33
C ILE A 25 4.03 -0.71 -2.04
N TYR A 26 3.83 0.49 -1.51
CA TYR A 26 4.41 0.94 -0.26
C TYR A 26 3.32 1.52 0.65
N ALA A 27 3.56 1.43 1.95
CA ALA A 27 2.74 2.10 2.95
C ALA A 27 3.42 3.41 3.36
N VAL A 28 2.62 4.44 3.65
CA VAL A 28 3.10 5.65 4.31
C VAL A 28 2.52 5.68 5.71
N VAL A 29 3.40 5.66 6.72
CA VAL A 29 3.01 5.72 8.12
C VAL A 29 3.44 7.08 8.68
N TYR A 30 2.53 7.75 9.38
CA TYR A 30 2.83 8.99 10.08
C TYR A 30 3.06 8.68 11.56
N PHE A 31 4.26 8.96 12.06
CA PHE A 31 4.64 8.71 13.45
C PHE A 31 5.57 9.82 13.96
N LYS A 32 5.35 10.30 15.18
CA LYS A 32 6.16 11.38 15.81
C LYS A 32 6.41 12.57 14.87
N ARG A 33 5.33 13.05 14.23
CA ARG A 33 5.36 14.19 13.29
C ARG A 33 6.21 13.99 12.03
N LYS A 34 6.58 12.75 11.70
CA LYS A 34 7.36 12.40 10.51
C LYS A 34 6.63 11.32 9.71
N GLN A 35 6.72 11.42 8.39
CA GLN A 35 6.23 10.37 7.48
C GLN A 35 7.34 9.38 7.19
N TYR A 36 6.99 8.10 7.17
CA TYR A 36 7.87 6.99 6.86
C TYR A 36 7.26 6.19 5.72
N LYS A 37 8.06 6.01 4.67
CA LYS A 37 7.71 5.13 3.55
C LYS A 37 8.21 3.72 3.88
N ILE A 38 7.29 2.77 4.00
CA ILE A 38 7.59 1.37 4.31
C ILE A 38 7.32 0.56 3.05
N ASN A 39 8.34 -0.14 2.56
CA ASN A 39 8.18 -1.11 1.48
C ASN A 39 7.41 -2.32 2.04
N THR A 40 6.33 -2.72 1.36
CA THR A 40 5.51 -3.85 1.80
C THR A 40 6.03 -5.21 1.34
N GLY A 41 6.94 -5.24 0.36
CA GLY A 41 7.34 -6.45 -0.35
C GLY A 41 6.27 -7.02 -1.29
N VAL A 42 5.09 -6.40 -1.35
CA VAL A 42 3.93 -6.87 -2.13
C VAL A 42 3.93 -6.24 -3.51
N LYS A 43 3.58 -7.03 -4.52
CA LYS A 43 3.27 -6.58 -5.87
C LYS A 43 1.78 -6.77 -6.15
N VAL A 44 1.17 -5.75 -6.74
CA VAL A 44 -0.20 -5.80 -7.25
C VAL A 44 -0.16 -5.95 -8.76
N TYR A 45 -0.81 -7.00 -9.26
CA TYR A 45 -0.90 -7.31 -10.68
C TYR A 45 -2.09 -6.58 -11.32
N PRO A 46 -2.08 -6.34 -12.65
CA PRO A 46 -3.15 -5.63 -13.35
C PRO A 46 -4.57 -6.15 -13.06
N SER A 47 -4.74 -7.47 -12.88
CA SER A 47 -6.02 -8.10 -12.58
C SER A 47 -6.51 -7.91 -11.15
N GLN A 48 -5.64 -7.45 -10.24
CA GLN A 48 -5.90 -7.31 -8.81
C GLN A 48 -6.25 -5.88 -8.39
N TRP A 49 -6.14 -4.90 -9.30
CA TRP A 49 -6.56 -3.53 -8.99
C TRP A 49 -8.07 -3.41 -8.95
N ASN A 50 -8.54 -2.48 -8.13
CA ASN A 50 -9.93 -2.05 -8.18
C ASN A 50 -10.15 -1.32 -9.51
N LYS A 51 -10.90 -1.96 -10.41
CA LYS A 51 -11.24 -1.39 -11.71
C LYS A 51 -12.11 -0.16 -11.51
N LYS A 52 -11.84 0.91 -12.27
CA LYS A 52 -12.74 2.06 -12.38
C LYS A 52 -14.13 1.56 -12.83
N GLY A 53 -15.15 1.73 -11.99
CA GLY A 53 -16.54 1.42 -12.33
C GLY A 53 -17.30 0.56 -11.32
N ASN A 54 -16.60 -0.19 -10.46
CA ASN A 54 -17.24 -0.97 -9.37
C ASN A 54 -17.19 -0.21 -8.04
N TRP A 55 -17.76 1.00 -8.01
CA TRP A 55 -18.01 1.75 -6.77
C TRP A 55 -19.43 1.51 -6.23
N LEU A 56 -19.93 0.27 -6.39
CA LEU A 56 -21.17 -0.22 -5.79
C LEU A 56 -20.84 -1.40 -4.89
#